data_AF-A0A8H7X3S1-F1
#
_entry.id   AF-A0A8H7X3S1-F1
#
_cell.length_a   1.000
_cell.length_b   1.000
_cell.length_c   1.000
_cell.angle_alpha   90.00
_cell.angle_beta   90.00
_cell.angle_gamma   90.00
#
_symmetry.space_group_name_H-M   'P 1'
#
loop_
_entity.id
_entity.type
_entity.pdbx_description
1 polymer ?
#
loop_
_entity_poly.entity_id
_entity_poly.type
_entity_poly.pdbx_seq_one_letter_code
_entity_poly.pdbx_strand_id
1 'polypeptide(L)'
;MSAALKSLLLLPPPPSSVSAAALSAAYRPSVTATVSSLGGLSSSSQLLVVLPCPSPHGRLDLPRSQIYDEVQKLLGGVYSLICIVCAKLGVDVDSNTPGSIDARVILLDYTESTPSRADNDAGSGYFLAGPIVDLQTLALTRRQWNKVFSVEGEGGQKLLASYVEAANRTSPPLVGHMEIVQGGVSMVQKISTPVHPVAGPFAAHRVVAVGGTFDHLHAGHKLLLTATALLLQPDTGASPVNRRLIVGITGDELLKNKKYAEYLGSWKQRQEDVVEFLLSVLSFTCSNREEAIQITSFNEPVPNGHAIHTNIKACSITIECAEIQDPFGPTITDESVTALVVSGETRSGGQAVNDKRLEKGWKALEVFEVDVLDAEDVEDRSTKTEDFASKISSTAIRKRRAEVARTSSL
;
A
#
# COMPACT_ATOMS: atom_id res chain seq x y z
N MET A 1 -23.47 6.81 -7.03
CA MET A 1 -22.71 7.04 -5.78
C MET A 1 -21.75 8.20 -6.02
N SER A 2 -21.61 9.12 -5.07
CA SER A 2 -20.62 10.19 -5.15
C SER A 2 -19.21 9.59 -5.11
N ALA A 3 -18.27 10.10 -5.91
CA ALA A 3 -16.88 9.64 -5.87
C ALA A 3 -16.25 9.97 -4.51
N ALA A 4 -15.42 9.07 -3.98
CA ALA A 4 -14.72 9.29 -2.73
C ALA A 4 -13.82 10.54 -2.81
N LEU A 5 -13.86 11.38 -1.78
CA LEU A 5 -13.05 12.59 -1.69
C LEU A 5 -11.60 12.21 -1.39
N LYS A 6 -10.65 12.66 -2.21
CA LYS A 6 -9.23 12.38 -1.99
C LYS A 6 -8.67 13.32 -0.94
N SER A 7 -7.99 12.82 0.07
CA SER A 7 -7.31 13.62 1.08
C SER A 7 -5.88 13.13 1.27
N LEU A 8 -4.99 14.03 1.68
CA LEU A 8 -3.57 13.77 1.87
C LEU A 8 -3.19 14.04 3.32
N LEU A 9 -2.47 13.12 3.97
CA LEU A 9 -1.85 13.34 5.27
C LEU A 9 -0.33 13.23 5.14
N LEU A 10 0.37 14.32 5.41
CA LEU A 10 1.83 14.40 5.44
C LEU A 10 2.31 14.19 6.87
N LEU A 11 2.81 13.00 7.19
CA LEU A 11 3.39 12.69 8.49
C LEU A 11 4.87 13.13 8.55
N PRO A 12 5.37 13.55 9.73
CA PRO A 12 6.79 13.80 9.92
C PRO A 12 7.59 12.48 9.91
N PRO A 13 8.93 12.53 9.86
CA PRO A 13 9.75 11.33 9.88
C PRO A 13 9.42 10.35 11.02
N PRO A 14 9.53 9.04 10.78
CA PRO A 14 9.23 8.02 11.78
C PRO A 14 10.13 8.10 13.01
N PRO A 15 9.62 7.68 14.18
CA PRO A 15 10.45 7.49 15.36
C PRO A 15 11.58 6.48 15.07
N SER A 16 12.68 6.57 15.82
CA SER A 16 13.82 5.65 15.65
C SER A 16 13.48 4.19 15.91
N SER A 17 12.46 3.94 16.73
CA SER A 17 11.86 2.62 16.95
C SER A 17 10.51 2.55 16.25
N VAL A 18 10.29 1.51 15.44
CA VAL A 18 9.00 1.23 14.77
C VAL A 18 8.04 0.39 15.64
N SER A 19 8.21 0.41 16.97
CA SER A 19 7.28 -0.28 17.88
C SER A 19 5.89 0.39 17.90
N ALA A 20 4.85 -0.38 18.22
CA ALA A 20 3.48 0.14 18.34
C ALA A 20 3.38 1.35 19.30
N ALA A 21 4.12 1.31 20.42
CA ALA A 21 4.16 2.41 21.39
C ALA A 21 4.82 3.67 20.81
N ALA A 22 5.95 3.52 20.13
CA ALA A 22 6.64 4.65 19.52
C ALA A 22 5.83 5.28 18.37
N LEU A 23 5.23 4.46 17.49
CA LEU A 23 4.36 4.93 16.42
C LEU A 23 3.09 5.59 16.96
N SER A 24 2.48 5.01 18.00
CA SER A 24 1.34 5.62 18.70
C SER A 24 1.70 6.99 19.28
N ALA A 25 2.82 7.09 20.02
CA ALA A 25 3.27 8.36 20.59
C ALA A 25 3.54 9.42 19.52
N ALA A 26 4.13 9.01 18.38
CA ALA A 26 4.50 9.91 17.30
C ALA A 26 3.30 10.37 16.45
N TYR A 27 2.34 9.48 16.17
CA TYR A 27 1.33 9.70 15.12
C TYR A 27 -0.12 9.61 15.58
N ARG A 28 -0.44 9.10 16.77
CA ARG A 28 -1.84 9.00 17.21
C ARG A 28 -2.55 10.36 17.22
N PRO A 29 -1.95 11.47 17.70
CA PRO A 29 -2.64 12.77 17.71
C PRO A 29 -3.03 13.24 16.30
N SER A 30 -2.09 13.17 15.35
CA SER A 30 -2.34 13.59 13.98
C SER A 30 -3.36 12.69 13.27
N VAL A 31 -3.22 11.36 13.41
CA VAL A 31 -4.17 10.39 12.84
C VAL A 31 -5.57 10.58 13.45
N THR A 32 -5.69 10.82 14.76
CA THR A 32 -6.97 11.07 15.42
C THR A 32 -7.66 12.33 14.91
N ALA A 33 -6.91 13.43 14.79
CA ALA A 33 -7.42 14.68 14.25
C ALA A 33 -7.86 14.54 12.78
N THR A 34 -7.06 13.86 11.95
CA THR A 34 -7.39 13.58 10.55
C THR A 34 -8.64 12.70 10.43
N VAL A 35 -8.72 11.59 11.17
CA VAL A 35 -9.88 10.69 11.13
C VAL A 35 -11.13 11.40 11.61
N SER A 36 -11.05 12.22 12.66
CA SER A 36 -12.19 13.03 13.13
C SER A 36 -12.65 14.04 12.09
N SER A 37 -11.71 14.72 11.41
CA SER A 37 -12.00 15.71 10.36
C SER A 37 -12.66 15.08 9.12
N LEU A 38 -12.26 13.85 8.75
CA LEU A 38 -12.82 13.13 7.60
C LEU A 38 -14.08 12.35 7.93
N GLY A 39 -14.19 11.80 9.14
CA GLY A 39 -15.35 11.02 9.60
C GLY A 39 -16.65 11.80 9.63
N GLY A 40 -16.58 13.13 9.76
CA GLY A 40 -17.75 14.02 9.71
C GLY A 40 -18.24 14.35 8.29
N LEU A 41 -17.60 13.85 7.23
CA LEU A 41 -17.98 14.15 5.85
C LEU A 41 -19.16 13.29 5.40
N SER A 42 -20.03 13.86 4.55
CA SER A 42 -21.17 13.15 3.96
C SER A 42 -20.78 12.16 2.85
N SER A 43 -19.54 12.24 2.35
CA SER A 43 -18.96 11.32 1.37
C SER A 43 -17.85 10.49 2.01
N SER A 44 -17.56 9.31 1.47
CA SER A 44 -16.35 8.57 1.85
C SER A 44 -15.08 9.30 1.42
N SER A 45 -13.98 9.03 2.11
CA SER A 45 -12.68 9.64 1.88
C SER A 45 -11.64 8.59 1.52
N GLN A 46 -10.86 8.87 0.48
CA GLN A 46 -9.65 8.15 0.15
C GLN A 46 -8.47 8.93 0.74
N LEU A 47 -7.84 8.40 1.79
CA LEU A 47 -6.77 9.06 2.50
C LEU A 47 -5.40 8.51 2.06
N LEU A 48 -4.62 9.31 1.35
CA LEU A 48 -3.21 9.01 1.10
C LEU A 48 -2.39 9.50 2.29
N VAL A 49 -1.79 8.58 3.03
CA VAL A 49 -0.86 8.86 4.12
C VAL A 49 0.55 8.75 3.56
N VAL A 50 1.31 9.83 3.67
CA VAL A 50 2.70 9.92 3.19
C VAL A 50 3.61 10.07 4.38
N LEU A 51 4.64 9.22 4.44
CA LEU A 51 5.60 9.21 5.53
C LEU A 51 7.03 9.19 4.97
N PRO A 52 7.95 10.04 5.45
CA PRO A 52 9.36 9.97 5.08
C PRO A 52 9.97 8.60 5.39
N CYS A 53 10.62 7.98 4.40
CA CYS A 53 11.20 6.66 4.52
C CYS A 53 12.24 6.60 5.67
N PRO A 54 12.16 5.63 6.60
CA PRO A 54 13.20 5.43 7.60
C PRO A 54 14.43 4.83 6.92
N SER A 55 15.35 5.67 6.47
CA SER A 55 16.75 5.30 6.21
C SER A 55 17.51 6.56 5.77
N PRO A 56 18.74 6.78 6.26
CA PRO A 56 19.61 7.78 5.68
C PRO A 56 19.97 7.37 4.24
N HIS A 57 20.03 8.37 3.36
CA HIS A 57 20.42 8.29 1.96
C HIS A 57 21.36 7.14 1.56
N GLY A 58 21.10 6.52 0.40
CA GLY A 58 22.02 5.59 -0.28
C GLY A 58 21.57 4.13 -0.36
N ARG A 59 20.48 3.74 0.31
CA ARG A 59 19.93 2.37 0.23
C ARG A 59 18.83 2.18 -0.82
N LEU A 60 18.32 3.24 -1.45
CA LEU A 60 17.27 3.11 -2.48
C LEU A 60 17.84 2.64 -3.83
N ASP A 61 19.14 2.83 -4.05
CA ASP A 61 19.88 2.23 -5.16
C ASP A 61 20.24 0.75 -4.89
N LEU A 62 20.06 0.29 -3.66
CA LEU A 62 20.25 -1.11 -3.28
C LEU A 62 18.98 -1.94 -3.56
N PRO A 63 19.09 -3.27 -3.59
CA PRO A 63 17.93 -4.14 -3.69
C PRO A 63 16.87 -3.86 -2.61
N ARG A 64 15.60 -3.75 -3.01
CA ARG A 64 14.47 -3.52 -2.10
C ARG A 64 14.32 -4.59 -1.01
N SER A 65 14.81 -5.80 -1.27
CA SER A 65 14.91 -6.88 -0.28
C SER A 65 15.71 -6.48 0.97
N GLN A 66 16.66 -5.55 0.88
CA GLN A 66 17.46 -5.08 2.01
C GLN A 66 16.70 -4.28 3.06
N ILE A 67 15.65 -3.57 2.63
CA ILE A 67 14.87 -2.66 3.47
C ILE A 67 13.48 -3.22 3.76
N TYR A 68 13.15 -4.39 3.19
CA TYR A 68 11.81 -4.95 3.22
C TYR A 68 11.28 -5.10 4.63
N ASP A 69 12.03 -5.77 5.52
CA ASP A 69 11.59 -6.06 6.88
C ASP A 69 11.33 -4.80 7.71
N GLU A 70 12.20 -3.80 7.59
CA GLU A 70 12.07 -2.52 8.28
C GLU A 70 10.85 -1.74 7.78
N VAL A 71 10.70 -1.66 6.46
CA VAL A 71 9.62 -0.90 5.82
C VAL A 71 8.27 -1.58 6.02
N GLN A 72 8.16 -2.91 5.86
CA GLN A 72 6.88 -3.61 6.01
C GLN A 72 6.35 -3.47 7.45
N LYS A 73 7.24 -3.52 8.46
CA LYS A 73 6.89 -3.29 9.88
C LYS A 73 6.35 -1.89 10.12
N LEU A 74 7.01 -0.88 9.55
CA LEU A 74 6.54 0.49 9.64
C LEU A 74 5.16 0.67 8.98
N LEU A 75 4.99 0.16 7.75
CA LEU A 75 3.71 0.20 7.04
C LEU A 75 2.62 -0.49 7.85
N GLY A 76 2.90 -1.68 8.40
CA GLY A 76 1.99 -2.43 9.25
C GLY A 76 1.60 -1.66 10.51
N GLY A 77 2.57 -1.10 11.22
CA GLY A 77 2.32 -0.30 12.42
C GLY A 77 1.47 0.96 12.14
N VAL A 78 1.68 1.63 11.01
CA VAL A 78 0.85 2.79 10.60
C VAL A 78 -0.56 2.34 10.21
N TYR A 79 -0.73 1.28 9.43
CA TYR A 79 -2.06 0.73 9.11
C TYR A 79 -2.81 0.29 10.37
N SER A 80 -2.15 -0.40 11.31
CA SER A 80 -2.72 -0.79 12.61
C SER A 80 -3.18 0.44 13.39
N LEU A 81 -2.33 1.47 13.52
CA LEU A 81 -2.69 2.70 14.22
C LEU A 81 -3.92 3.38 13.61
N ILE A 82 -3.99 3.49 12.28
CA ILE A 82 -5.15 4.06 11.59
C ILE A 82 -6.40 3.25 11.89
N CYS A 83 -6.32 1.92 11.82
CA CYS A 83 -7.47 1.04 12.09
C CYS A 83 -7.94 1.15 13.55
N ILE A 84 -7.01 1.23 14.51
CA ILE A 84 -7.29 1.43 15.94
C ILE A 84 -8.01 2.76 16.17
N VAL A 85 -7.50 3.86 15.58
CA VAL A 85 -8.11 5.18 15.71
C VAL A 85 -9.50 5.22 15.06
N CYS A 86 -9.66 4.67 13.85
CA CYS A 86 -10.96 4.55 13.20
C CYS A 86 -11.94 3.75 14.06
N ALA A 87 -11.52 2.62 14.65
CA ALA A 87 -12.35 1.84 15.56
C ALA A 87 -12.77 2.63 16.81
N LYS A 88 -11.83 3.33 17.46
CA LYS A 88 -12.10 4.18 18.63
C LYS A 88 -13.10 5.31 18.32
N LEU A 89 -13.03 5.89 17.13
CA LEU A 89 -13.90 6.99 16.70
C LEU A 89 -15.21 6.51 16.03
N GLY A 90 -15.42 5.20 15.90
CA GLY A 90 -16.60 4.66 15.20
C GLY A 90 -16.62 4.96 13.70
N VAL A 91 -15.46 5.24 13.09
CA VAL A 91 -15.31 5.49 11.66
C VAL A 91 -15.05 4.17 10.92
N ASP A 92 -15.83 3.90 9.89
CA ASP A 92 -15.65 2.72 9.04
C ASP A 92 -14.47 2.91 8.09
N VAL A 93 -13.85 1.79 7.70
CA VAL A 93 -12.75 1.74 6.72
C VAL A 93 -13.17 1.14 5.37
N ASP A 94 -14.48 0.90 5.19
CA ASP A 94 -15.10 0.42 3.94
C ASP A 94 -15.49 1.63 3.07
N SER A 95 -15.00 1.70 1.82
CA SER A 95 -15.17 2.83 0.91
C SER A 95 -16.63 3.19 0.54
N ASN A 96 -17.60 2.37 0.95
CA ASN A 96 -19.00 2.47 0.51
C ASN A 96 -19.95 3.09 1.54
N THR A 97 -19.45 3.58 2.69
CA THR A 97 -20.27 4.23 3.72
C THR A 97 -19.92 5.72 3.86
N PRO A 98 -20.90 6.62 4.11
CA PRO A 98 -20.62 8.03 4.40
C PRO A 98 -19.63 8.19 5.55
N GLY A 99 -18.68 9.11 5.42
CA GLY A 99 -17.64 9.36 6.43
C GLY A 99 -16.56 8.29 6.54
N SER A 100 -16.62 7.22 5.73
CA SER A 100 -15.61 6.17 5.80
C SER A 100 -14.27 6.59 5.26
N ILE A 101 -13.22 5.92 5.71
CA ILE A 101 -11.84 6.22 5.34
C ILE A 101 -11.15 5.01 4.72
N ASP A 102 -10.88 5.11 3.43
CA ASP A 102 -10.00 4.21 2.69
C ASP A 102 -8.56 4.74 2.72
N ALA A 103 -7.82 4.32 3.75
CA ALA A 103 -6.42 4.72 3.94
C ALA A 103 -5.45 3.94 3.06
N ARG A 104 -4.43 4.63 2.55
CA ARG A 104 -3.33 4.10 1.74
C ARG A 104 -2.04 4.72 2.18
N VAL A 105 -1.04 3.90 2.48
CA VAL A 105 0.24 4.38 3.01
C VAL A 105 1.31 4.25 1.93
N ILE A 106 2.03 5.34 1.68
CA ILE A 106 3.23 5.36 0.83
C ILE A 106 4.38 6.01 1.57
N LEU A 107 5.59 5.72 1.10
CA LEU A 107 6.82 6.27 1.63
C LEU A 107 7.37 7.37 0.72
N LEU A 108 8.02 8.34 1.36
CA LEU A 108 8.64 9.47 0.69
C LEU A 108 10.16 9.41 0.87
N ASP A 109 10.91 9.37 -0.22
CA ASP A 109 12.34 9.67 -0.22
C ASP A 109 12.53 11.17 -0.01
N TYR A 110 12.65 11.57 1.25
CA TYR A 110 12.73 12.96 1.67
C TYR A 110 13.74 13.12 2.79
N THR A 111 14.57 14.16 2.69
CA THR A 111 15.42 14.61 3.81
C THR A 111 15.29 16.09 4.06
N GLU A 112 15.33 16.43 5.35
CA GLU A 112 15.21 17.80 5.83
C GLU A 112 16.41 18.68 5.44
N SER A 113 17.52 18.09 5.01
CA SER A 113 18.82 18.74 4.79
C SER A 113 19.22 18.96 3.34
N THR A 114 18.48 18.45 2.36
CA THR A 114 18.74 18.78 0.94
C THR A 114 17.99 20.04 0.55
N PRO A 115 18.68 21.13 0.17
CA PRO A 115 18.06 22.15 -0.68
C PRO A 115 17.51 21.44 -1.92
N SER A 116 16.40 21.95 -2.43
CA SER A 116 15.79 21.51 -3.68
C SER A 116 16.87 21.03 -4.66
N ARG A 117 16.85 19.73 -5.00
CA ARG A 117 17.72 19.10 -6.01
C ARG A 117 17.33 19.58 -7.42
N ALA A 118 16.94 20.85 -7.52
CA ALA A 118 16.27 21.49 -8.63
C ALA A 118 17.25 22.12 -9.63
N ASP A 119 18.52 22.31 -9.27
CA ASP A 119 19.42 23.13 -10.10
C ASP A 119 20.49 22.37 -10.87
N ASN A 120 20.71 21.07 -10.65
CA ASN A 120 21.79 20.34 -11.36
C ASN A 120 21.38 19.06 -12.08
N ASP A 121 20.11 18.64 -12.04
CA ASP A 121 19.68 17.46 -12.79
C ASP A 121 18.21 17.56 -13.23
N ALA A 122 17.90 18.60 -14.01
CA ALA A 122 16.61 18.76 -14.70
C ALA A 122 16.39 17.71 -15.83
N GLY A 123 16.96 16.50 -15.69
CA GLY A 123 17.03 15.50 -16.75
C GLY A 123 17.07 14.03 -16.31
N SER A 124 16.75 13.69 -15.05
CA SER A 124 16.88 12.31 -14.57
C SER A 124 15.64 11.86 -13.79
N GLY A 125 14.62 11.42 -14.55
CA GLY A 125 13.28 11.04 -14.06
C GLY A 125 13.24 9.64 -13.44
N TYR A 126 13.70 9.49 -12.19
CA TYR A 126 13.97 8.15 -11.63
C TYR A 126 13.04 7.59 -10.55
N PHE A 127 11.94 8.25 -10.17
CA PHE A 127 10.94 7.62 -9.28
C PHE A 127 9.50 7.68 -9.79
N LEU A 128 9.27 7.29 -11.05
CA LEU A 128 7.92 7.28 -11.64
C LEU A 128 6.95 6.23 -11.08
N ALA A 129 7.35 5.46 -10.05
CA ALA A 129 6.46 4.51 -9.39
C ALA A 129 6.72 4.36 -7.90
N GLY A 130 5.64 4.25 -7.12
CA GLY A 130 5.71 3.92 -5.69
C GLY A 130 5.97 2.43 -5.42
N PRO A 131 5.80 1.96 -4.16
CA PRO A 131 5.22 2.69 -3.03
C PRO A 131 6.22 3.60 -2.29
N ILE A 132 7.48 3.69 -2.74
CA ILE A 132 8.43 4.73 -2.34
C ILE A 132 8.57 5.71 -3.49
N VAL A 133 8.28 6.99 -3.26
CA VAL A 133 8.39 8.06 -4.26
C VAL A 133 9.24 9.22 -3.74
N ASP A 134 9.79 10.04 -4.63
CA ASP A 134 10.37 11.32 -4.24
C ASP A 134 9.28 12.42 -4.15
N LEU A 135 9.67 13.56 -3.60
CA LEU A 135 8.78 14.70 -3.43
C LEU A 135 8.26 15.25 -4.77
N GLN A 136 9.11 15.27 -5.78
CA GLN A 136 8.74 15.73 -7.12
C GLN A 136 7.65 14.84 -7.73
N THR A 137 7.79 13.52 -7.64
CA THR A 137 6.80 12.57 -8.14
C THR A 137 5.50 12.67 -7.37
N LEU A 138 5.53 12.81 -6.05
CA LEU A 138 4.32 13.08 -5.25
C LEU A 138 3.64 14.39 -5.65
N ALA A 139 4.41 15.43 -5.97
CA ALA A 139 3.91 16.72 -6.43
C ALA A 139 3.35 16.68 -7.87
N LEU A 140 3.88 15.81 -8.72
CA LEU A 140 3.35 15.56 -10.07
C LEU A 140 1.95 14.91 -10.02
N THR A 141 1.56 14.33 -8.89
CA THR A 141 0.23 13.76 -8.72
C THR A 141 -0.82 14.86 -8.80
N ARG A 142 -1.50 14.99 -9.94
CA ARG A 142 -2.59 15.97 -10.13
C ARG A 142 -3.89 15.53 -9.46
N ARG A 143 -3.78 14.83 -8.32
CA ARG A 143 -4.95 14.46 -7.53
C ARG A 143 -5.56 15.75 -6.99
N GLN A 144 -6.84 15.96 -7.25
CA GLN A 144 -7.57 17.05 -6.64
C GLN A 144 -7.83 16.68 -5.18
N TRP A 145 -7.12 17.33 -4.27
CA TRP A 145 -7.29 17.08 -2.85
C TRP A 145 -8.50 17.86 -2.34
N ASN A 146 -9.33 17.18 -1.56
CA ASN A 146 -10.34 17.79 -0.72
C ASN A 146 -9.68 18.47 0.49
N LYS A 147 -8.86 17.70 1.21
CA LYS A 147 -8.08 18.17 2.36
C LYS A 147 -6.63 17.72 2.27
N VAL A 148 -5.72 18.57 2.73
CA VAL A 148 -4.29 18.29 2.89
C VAL A 148 -3.91 18.57 4.34
N PHE A 149 -3.60 17.53 5.08
CA PHE A 149 -3.22 17.57 6.48
C PHE A 149 -1.70 17.64 6.61
N SER A 150 -1.22 18.60 7.39
CA SER A 150 0.16 18.70 7.84
C SER A 150 0.22 18.63 9.35
N VAL A 151 1.23 17.96 9.89
CA VAL A 151 1.41 17.80 11.32
C VAL A 151 2.13 19.03 11.91
N GLU A 152 1.63 19.53 13.03
CA GLU A 152 2.25 20.61 13.79
C GLU A 152 3.69 20.23 14.21
N GLY A 153 4.59 21.20 14.13
CA GLY A 153 6.01 21.02 14.40
C GLY A 153 6.89 21.31 13.18
N GLU A 154 8.19 21.46 13.41
CA GLU A 154 9.15 21.89 12.40
C GLU A 154 9.20 20.94 11.19
N GLY A 155 9.27 19.63 11.43
CA GLY A 155 9.36 18.63 10.37
C GLY A 155 8.10 18.59 9.47
N GLY A 156 6.91 18.65 10.06
CA GLY A 156 5.65 18.62 9.32
C GLY A 156 5.42 19.90 8.49
N GLN A 157 5.77 21.07 9.05
CA GLN A 157 5.68 22.35 8.33
C GLN A 157 6.70 22.45 7.19
N LYS A 158 7.94 22.00 7.40
CA LYS A 158 8.95 21.94 6.34
C LYS A 158 8.52 21.03 5.19
N LEU A 159 8.01 19.84 5.50
CA LEU A 159 7.52 18.90 4.50
C LEU A 159 6.35 19.49 3.70
N LEU A 160 5.38 20.14 4.37
CA LEU A 160 4.29 20.83 3.68
C LEU A 160 4.81 21.94 2.76
N ALA A 161 5.71 22.79 3.24
CA ALA A 161 6.27 23.88 2.44
C ALA A 161 6.97 23.34 1.19
N SER A 162 7.81 22.31 1.33
CA SER A 162 8.48 21.68 0.19
C SER A 162 7.49 21.04 -0.78
N TYR A 163 6.45 20.37 -0.29
CA TYR A 163 5.40 19.78 -1.14
C TYR A 163 4.62 20.84 -1.92
N VAL A 164 4.18 21.91 -1.25
CA VAL A 164 3.44 23.02 -1.86
C VAL A 164 4.30 23.73 -2.90
N GLU A 165 5.57 23.97 -2.60
CA GLU A 165 6.51 24.57 -3.56
C GLU A 165 6.65 23.67 -4.80
N ALA A 166 6.91 22.37 -4.61
CA ALA A 166 7.06 21.43 -5.71
C ALA A 166 5.78 21.31 -6.56
N ALA A 167 4.60 21.22 -5.93
CA ALA A 167 3.31 21.09 -6.61
C ALA A 167 2.99 22.35 -7.43
N ASN A 168 3.26 23.54 -6.88
CA ASN A 168 2.95 24.82 -7.53
C ASN A 168 3.94 25.21 -8.64
N ARG A 169 5.05 24.48 -8.83
CA ARG A 169 5.92 24.65 -10.02
C ARG A 169 5.22 24.23 -11.32
N THR A 170 4.12 23.50 -11.24
CA THR A 170 3.41 22.96 -12.40
C THR A 170 1.95 23.44 -12.41
N SER A 171 1.46 23.93 -13.56
CA SER A 171 0.09 24.46 -13.70
C SER A 171 -0.94 23.37 -14.03
N PRO A 172 -2.16 23.36 -13.46
CA PRO A 172 -2.70 24.32 -12.48
C PRO A 172 -2.10 24.12 -11.07
N PRO A 173 -2.10 25.16 -10.21
CA PRO A 173 -1.56 25.05 -8.86
C PRO A 173 -2.29 24.00 -8.02
N LEU A 174 -1.68 23.63 -6.90
CA LEU A 174 -2.24 22.69 -5.93
C LEU A 174 -3.63 23.14 -5.46
N VAL A 175 -4.58 22.21 -5.48
CA VAL A 175 -5.95 22.42 -5.00
C VAL A 175 -6.18 21.53 -3.78
N GLY A 176 -6.62 22.12 -2.68
CA GLY A 176 -7.06 21.44 -1.47
C GLY A 176 -7.07 22.33 -0.25
N HIS A 177 -7.94 22.03 0.72
CA HIS A 177 -7.99 22.77 1.98
C HIS A 177 -6.87 22.31 2.91
N MET A 178 -5.97 23.22 3.27
CA MET A 178 -4.85 22.93 4.17
C MET A 178 -5.33 22.93 5.62
N GLU A 179 -5.08 21.84 6.35
CA GLU A 179 -5.39 21.71 7.77
C GLU A 179 -4.12 21.33 8.54
N ILE A 180 -3.79 22.09 9.59
CA ILE A 180 -2.71 21.73 10.51
C ILE A 180 -3.33 20.88 11.63
N VAL A 181 -2.77 19.71 11.89
CA VAL A 181 -3.21 18.78 12.92
C VAL A 181 -2.15 18.61 14.00
N GLN A 182 -2.59 18.27 15.21
CA GLN A 182 -1.71 18.13 16.36
C GLN A 182 -0.57 17.13 16.12
N GLY A 183 0.64 17.51 16.52
CA GLY A 183 1.82 16.65 16.52
C GLY A 183 1.87 15.70 17.71
N GLY A 184 2.39 14.49 17.49
CA GLY A 184 2.78 13.59 18.56
C GLY A 184 4.20 13.84 19.08
N VAL A 185 4.61 13.06 20.07
CA VAL A 185 5.95 13.11 20.65
C VAL A 185 6.79 12.01 20.02
N SER A 186 7.91 12.38 19.41
CA SER A 186 8.82 11.42 18.78
C SER A 186 10.27 11.77 19.08
N MET A 187 11.04 10.79 19.54
CA MET A 187 12.49 10.90 19.62
C MET A 187 13.07 10.53 18.25
N VAL A 188 13.37 11.54 17.45
CA VAL A 188 14.12 11.36 16.20
C VAL A 188 15.61 11.38 16.57
N GLN A 189 16.25 10.21 16.69
CA GLN A 189 17.71 10.19 16.74
C GLN A 189 18.26 10.59 15.36
N LYS A 190 19.07 11.64 15.31
CA LYS A 190 19.97 11.88 14.17
C LYS A 190 21.00 10.75 14.16
N ILE A 191 20.67 9.64 13.51
CA ILE A 191 21.62 8.54 13.33
C ILE A 191 22.68 9.00 12.33
N SER A 192 23.84 9.41 12.86
CA SER A 192 25.04 9.73 12.08
C SER A 192 25.92 8.50 11.79
N THR A 193 25.45 7.29 12.12
CA THR A 193 26.18 6.06 11.86
C THR A 193 25.83 5.48 10.49
N PRO A 194 26.82 5.14 9.65
CA PRO A 194 26.58 4.36 8.45
C PRO A 194 25.97 3.03 8.88
N VAL A 195 24.73 2.75 8.48
CA VAL A 195 24.17 1.40 8.60
C VAL A 195 25.00 0.54 7.65
N HIS A 196 25.93 -0.24 8.20
CA HIS A 196 26.63 -1.25 7.42
C HIS A 196 25.57 -2.16 6.78
N PRO A 197 25.63 -2.41 5.47
CA PRO A 197 24.71 -3.35 4.84
C PRO A 197 24.80 -4.68 5.58
N VAL A 198 23.66 -5.18 6.05
CA VAL A 198 23.57 -6.53 6.62
C VAL A 198 24.18 -7.47 5.59
N ALA A 199 25.17 -8.28 5.94
CA ALA A 199 25.77 -9.20 4.98
C ALA A 199 24.77 -10.33 4.68
N GLY A 200 24.22 -10.35 3.46
CA GLY A 200 23.30 -11.38 2.98
C GLY A 200 23.10 -11.28 1.46
N PRO A 201 22.68 -12.37 0.77
CA PRO A 201 22.44 -12.35 -0.66
C PRO A 201 21.13 -11.62 -0.97
N PHE A 202 21.16 -10.29 -0.99
CA PHE A 202 19.99 -9.49 -1.33
C PHE A 202 19.81 -9.38 -2.83
N ALA A 203 18.67 -9.84 -3.34
CA ALA A 203 18.34 -9.81 -4.76
C ALA A 203 17.40 -8.65 -5.12
N ALA A 204 17.62 -8.06 -6.29
CA ALA A 204 16.67 -7.13 -6.90
C ALA A 204 15.63 -7.92 -7.70
N HIS A 205 14.34 -7.64 -7.49
CA HIS A 205 13.25 -8.37 -8.14
C HIS A 205 12.55 -7.50 -9.18
N ARG A 206 12.32 -8.08 -10.36
CA ARG A 206 11.54 -7.45 -11.45
C ARG A 206 10.17 -8.09 -11.66
N VAL A 207 10.02 -9.35 -11.23
CA VAL A 207 8.76 -10.10 -11.26
C VAL A 207 8.53 -10.64 -9.85
N VAL A 208 7.50 -10.11 -9.21
CA VAL A 208 7.09 -10.46 -7.84
C VAL A 208 5.66 -10.97 -7.86
N ALA A 209 5.35 -11.94 -7.03
CA ALA A 209 4.03 -12.54 -6.95
C ALA A 209 3.44 -12.43 -5.54
N VAL A 210 2.12 -12.37 -5.48
CA VAL A 210 1.32 -12.51 -4.26
C VAL A 210 0.01 -13.22 -4.61
N GLY A 211 -0.50 -14.04 -3.71
CA GLY A 211 -1.75 -14.78 -3.90
C GLY A 211 -2.75 -14.51 -2.78
N GLY A 212 -4.05 -14.49 -3.10
CA GLY A 212 -5.09 -14.26 -2.11
C GLY A 212 -6.49 -14.25 -2.70
N THR A 213 -7.50 -14.23 -1.82
CA THR A 213 -8.89 -14.04 -2.27
C THR A 213 -9.17 -12.57 -2.61
N PHE A 214 -8.54 -11.62 -1.91
CA PHE A 214 -8.67 -10.17 -2.14
C PHE A 214 -10.12 -9.69 -2.21
N ASP A 215 -10.96 -10.21 -1.33
CA ASP A 215 -12.35 -9.80 -1.22
C ASP A 215 -12.50 -8.74 -0.12
N HIS A 216 -13.28 -7.69 -0.40
CA HIS A 216 -13.44 -6.52 0.48
C HIS A 216 -12.10 -6.05 1.06
N LEU A 217 -11.27 -5.42 0.23
CA LEU A 217 -9.89 -5.04 0.57
C LEU A 217 -9.80 -4.25 1.90
N HIS A 218 -9.44 -4.96 2.97
CA HIS A 218 -9.16 -4.39 4.28
C HIS A 218 -7.69 -4.02 4.44
N ALA A 219 -7.32 -3.41 5.57
CA ALA A 219 -5.96 -2.94 5.83
C ALA A 219 -4.89 -4.04 5.67
N GLY A 220 -5.17 -5.27 6.11
CA GLY A 220 -4.27 -6.42 5.89
C GLY A 220 -3.97 -6.69 4.41
N HIS A 221 -4.99 -6.70 3.53
CA HIS A 221 -4.77 -6.82 2.08
C HIS A 221 -3.99 -5.64 1.50
N LYS A 222 -4.30 -4.42 1.96
CA LYS A 222 -3.62 -3.19 1.52
C LYS A 222 -2.14 -3.22 1.90
N LEU A 223 -1.82 -3.61 3.13
CA LEU A 223 -0.45 -3.82 3.58
C LEU A 223 0.24 -4.89 2.72
N LEU A 224 -0.38 -6.04 2.53
CA LEU A 224 0.17 -7.14 1.72
C LEU A 224 0.50 -6.67 0.30
N LEU A 225 -0.44 -6.02 -0.39
CA LEU A 225 -0.26 -5.50 -1.74
C LEU A 225 0.78 -4.37 -1.82
N THR A 226 0.81 -3.44 -0.85
CA THR A 226 1.84 -2.39 -0.76
C THR A 226 3.22 -2.99 -0.52
N ALA A 227 3.34 -3.99 0.35
CA ALA A 227 4.59 -4.69 0.61
C ALA A 227 5.06 -5.51 -0.61
N THR A 228 4.14 -6.14 -1.35
CA THR A 228 4.49 -6.76 -2.64
C THR A 228 5.02 -5.73 -3.63
N ALA A 229 4.34 -4.60 -3.76
CA ALA A 229 4.78 -3.50 -4.62
C ALA A 229 6.16 -2.94 -4.23
N LEU A 230 6.49 -2.93 -2.94
CA LEU A 230 7.79 -2.48 -2.43
C LEU A 230 8.98 -3.27 -2.98
N LEU A 231 8.81 -4.59 -3.19
CA LEU A 231 9.89 -5.46 -3.68
C LEU A 231 10.22 -5.26 -5.16
N LEU A 232 9.35 -4.60 -5.93
CA LEU A 232 9.65 -4.26 -7.31
C LEU A 232 10.76 -3.22 -7.35
N GLN A 233 11.94 -3.65 -7.82
CA GLN A 233 13.07 -2.75 -7.93
C GLN A 233 12.76 -1.62 -8.92
N PRO A 234 13.04 -0.35 -8.58
CA PRO A 234 13.07 0.76 -9.54
C PRO A 234 13.99 0.44 -10.71
N ASP A 235 13.62 0.87 -11.91
CA ASP A 235 14.50 0.74 -13.05
C ASP A 235 15.42 1.96 -13.15
N THR A 236 16.70 1.75 -12.93
CA THR A 236 17.75 2.80 -12.98
C THR A 236 18.60 2.69 -14.24
N GLY A 237 18.26 1.76 -15.14
CA GLY A 237 18.99 1.51 -16.38
C GLY A 237 18.55 2.40 -17.55
N ALA A 238 19.43 2.55 -18.55
CA ALA A 238 19.17 3.33 -19.77
C ALA A 238 18.11 2.72 -20.72
N SER A 239 17.65 1.49 -20.46
CA SER A 239 16.61 0.82 -21.24
C SER A 239 15.53 0.30 -20.31
N PRO A 240 14.27 0.79 -20.42
CA PRO A 240 13.19 0.39 -19.54
C PRO A 240 12.88 -1.09 -19.70
N VAL A 241 13.01 -1.85 -18.61
CA VAL A 241 12.59 -3.25 -18.53
C VAL A 241 11.19 -3.31 -17.95
N ASN A 242 10.28 -4.03 -18.60
CA ASN A 242 8.94 -4.25 -18.07
C ASN A 242 9.02 -5.04 -16.76
N ARG A 243 8.47 -4.47 -15.69
CA ARG A 243 8.40 -5.06 -14.36
C ARG A 243 6.99 -5.57 -14.11
N ARG A 244 6.83 -6.73 -13.48
CA ARG A 244 5.54 -7.39 -13.29
C ARG A 244 5.22 -7.59 -11.82
N LEU A 245 4.05 -7.09 -11.41
CA LEU A 245 3.42 -7.41 -10.13
C LEU A 245 2.29 -8.40 -10.41
N ILE A 246 2.51 -9.68 -10.10
CA ILE A 246 1.51 -10.72 -10.30
C ILE A 246 0.67 -10.87 -9.04
N VAL A 247 -0.64 -10.71 -9.18
CA VAL A 247 -1.64 -10.94 -8.13
C VAL A 247 -2.50 -12.14 -8.54
N GLY A 248 -2.28 -13.27 -7.89
CA GLY A 248 -3.12 -14.44 -8.00
C GLY A 248 -4.41 -14.25 -7.21
N ILE A 249 -5.53 -14.12 -7.90
CA ILE A 249 -6.86 -13.90 -7.32
C ILE A 249 -7.66 -15.19 -7.40
N THR A 250 -8.06 -15.74 -6.26
CA THR A 250 -8.76 -17.04 -6.22
C THR A 250 -10.02 -17.04 -7.09
N GLY A 251 -10.11 -18.01 -8.00
CA GLY A 251 -11.31 -18.36 -8.77
C GLY A 251 -12.22 -19.31 -7.99
N ASP A 252 -13.32 -19.72 -8.62
CA ASP A 252 -14.44 -20.42 -7.98
C ASP A 252 -14.03 -21.73 -7.28
N GLU A 253 -13.06 -22.46 -7.84
CA GLU A 253 -12.55 -23.73 -7.29
C GLU A 253 -12.01 -23.61 -5.86
N LEU A 254 -11.35 -22.48 -5.55
CA LEU A 254 -10.76 -22.23 -4.24
C LEU A 254 -11.73 -21.52 -3.27
N LEU A 255 -12.96 -21.25 -3.71
CA LEU A 255 -13.96 -20.48 -2.95
C LEU A 255 -15.09 -21.35 -2.36
N LYS A 256 -15.17 -22.63 -2.73
CA LYS A 256 -16.26 -23.57 -2.39
C LYS A 256 -16.62 -23.65 -0.90
N ASN A 257 -15.66 -23.42 0.00
CA ASN A 257 -15.85 -23.52 1.45
C ASN A 257 -15.92 -22.17 2.18
N LYS A 258 -16.02 -21.04 1.46
CA LYS A 258 -16.05 -19.71 2.08
C LYS A 258 -17.40 -19.45 2.76
N LYS A 259 -17.36 -18.98 4.01
CA LYS A 259 -18.55 -18.54 4.75
C LYS A 259 -19.14 -17.27 4.12
N TYR A 260 -20.47 -17.17 4.12
CA TYR A 260 -21.21 -16.05 3.54
C TYR A 260 -20.85 -15.80 2.07
N ALA A 261 -20.75 -16.87 1.27
CA ALA A 261 -20.29 -16.84 -0.12
C ALA A 261 -21.15 -15.93 -1.01
N GLU A 262 -22.42 -15.76 -0.67
CA GLU A 262 -23.35 -14.86 -1.37
C GLU A 262 -23.01 -13.37 -1.23
N TYR A 263 -22.14 -12.99 -0.27
CA TYR A 263 -21.60 -11.64 -0.10
C TYR A 263 -20.15 -11.49 -0.61
N LEU A 264 -19.63 -12.52 -1.28
CA LEU A 264 -18.33 -12.49 -1.94
C LEU A 264 -18.42 -11.67 -3.23
N GLY A 265 -17.44 -10.79 -3.47
CA GLY A 265 -17.30 -10.11 -4.75
C GLY A 265 -17.01 -11.10 -5.90
N SER A 266 -17.55 -10.82 -7.08
CA SER A 266 -17.17 -11.55 -8.30
C SER A 266 -15.66 -11.46 -8.54
N TRP A 267 -15.08 -12.40 -9.28
CA TRP A 267 -13.65 -12.33 -9.62
C TRP A 267 -13.29 -10.98 -10.27
N LYS A 268 -14.13 -10.51 -11.20
CA LYS A 268 -13.97 -9.21 -11.86
C LYS A 268 -13.95 -8.05 -10.87
N GLN A 269 -14.90 -8.00 -9.93
CA GLN A 269 -14.93 -6.92 -8.93
C GLN A 269 -13.67 -6.93 -8.07
N ARG A 270 -13.25 -8.10 -7.57
CA ARG A 270 -12.05 -8.25 -6.74
C ARG A 270 -10.78 -7.85 -7.51
N GLN A 271 -10.72 -8.20 -8.79
CA GLN A 271 -9.65 -7.79 -9.69
C GLN A 271 -9.61 -6.27 -9.90
N GLU A 272 -10.75 -5.64 -10.15
CA GLU A 272 -10.87 -4.19 -10.30
C GLU A 272 -10.46 -3.47 -9.01
N ASP A 273 -10.90 -3.95 -7.85
CA ASP A 273 -10.55 -3.39 -6.53
C ASP A 273 -9.03 -3.47 -6.27
N VAL A 274 -8.39 -4.60 -6.59
CA VAL A 274 -6.93 -4.78 -6.49
C VAL A 274 -6.20 -3.80 -7.39
N VAL A 275 -6.62 -3.66 -8.65
CA VAL A 275 -5.99 -2.74 -9.60
C VAL A 275 -6.17 -1.30 -9.18
N GLU A 276 -7.37 -0.88 -8.76
CA GLU A 276 -7.62 0.47 -8.24
C GLU A 276 -6.72 0.80 -7.05
N PHE A 277 -6.59 -0.14 -6.11
CA PHE A 277 -5.69 0.02 -4.98
C PHE A 277 -4.23 0.17 -5.42
N LEU A 278 -3.72 -0.78 -6.21
CA LEU A 278 -2.33 -0.78 -6.66
C LEU A 278 -1.99 0.45 -7.50
N LEU A 279 -2.85 0.86 -8.43
CA LEU A 279 -2.67 2.10 -9.20
C LEU A 279 -2.51 3.32 -8.30
N SER A 280 -3.22 3.35 -7.18
CA SER A 280 -3.17 4.50 -6.29
C SER A 280 -1.93 4.59 -5.41
N VAL A 281 -1.15 3.52 -5.30
CA VAL A 281 0.15 3.49 -4.60
C VAL A 281 1.35 3.35 -5.54
N LEU A 282 1.12 2.96 -6.80
CA LEU A 282 2.14 2.82 -7.83
C LEU A 282 2.17 3.97 -8.83
N SER A 283 1.01 4.51 -9.22
CA SER A 283 0.90 5.47 -10.32
C SER A 283 0.68 6.89 -9.83
N PHE A 284 1.59 7.76 -10.26
CA PHE A 284 1.68 9.17 -9.86
C PHE A 284 1.82 10.09 -11.08
N THR A 285 1.11 9.75 -12.16
CA THR A 285 1.10 10.49 -13.43
C THR A 285 0.03 11.59 -13.48
N CYS A 286 0.24 12.56 -14.36
CA CYS A 286 -0.70 13.62 -14.72
C CYS A 286 -1.72 13.20 -15.80
N SER A 287 -1.45 12.12 -16.53
CA SER A 287 -2.31 11.65 -17.63
C SER A 287 -3.64 11.12 -17.12
N ASN A 288 -4.69 11.23 -17.94
CA ASN A 288 -5.93 10.52 -17.68
C ASN A 288 -5.70 9.00 -17.73
N ARG A 289 -6.66 8.23 -17.20
CA ARG A 289 -6.51 6.78 -17.02
C ARG A 289 -6.27 6.06 -18.35
N GLU A 290 -6.98 6.47 -19.39
CA GLU A 290 -6.96 5.88 -20.73
C GLU A 290 -5.59 6.08 -21.41
N GLU A 291 -4.97 7.24 -21.23
CA GLU A 291 -3.62 7.51 -21.71
C GLU A 291 -2.57 6.79 -20.87
N ALA A 292 -2.73 6.81 -19.54
CA ALA A 292 -1.75 6.29 -18.59
C ALA A 292 -1.65 4.76 -18.61
N ILE A 293 -2.74 4.08 -18.96
CA ILE A 293 -2.89 2.63 -18.77
C ILE A 293 -3.21 1.94 -20.09
N GLN A 294 -2.67 0.74 -20.27
CA GLN A 294 -3.11 -0.20 -21.30
C GLN A 294 -3.59 -1.49 -20.63
N ILE A 295 -4.82 -1.90 -20.94
CA ILE A 295 -5.41 -3.14 -20.42
C ILE A 295 -5.36 -4.20 -21.51
N THR A 296 -4.97 -5.43 -21.16
CA THR A 296 -5.01 -6.59 -22.05
C THR A 296 -5.60 -7.77 -21.29
N SER A 297 -6.58 -8.44 -21.88
CA SER A 297 -7.26 -9.59 -21.29
C SER A 297 -6.79 -10.88 -21.96
N PHE A 298 -6.54 -11.90 -21.17
CA PHE A 298 -6.17 -13.24 -21.58
C PHE A 298 -7.23 -14.19 -21.06
N ASN A 299 -7.70 -15.10 -21.92
CA ASN A 299 -8.69 -16.10 -21.54
C ASN A 299 -8.46 -17.38 -22.36
N GLU A 300 -7.45 -18.13 -21.94
CA GLU A 300 -7.13 -19.43 -22.53
C GLU A 300 -7.86 -20.55 -21.76
N PRO A 301 -8.36 -21.59 -22.46
CA PRO A 301 -9.12 -22.68 -21.85
C PRO A 301 -8.18 -23.70 -21.15
N VAL A 302 -7.27 -23.21 -20.31
CA VAL A 302 -6.33 -23.98 -19.50
C VAL A 302 -6.43 -23.52 -18.04
N PRO A 303 -6.05 -24.37 -17.06
CA PRO A 303 -5.99 -23.94 -15.67
C PRO A 303 -5.15 -22.67 -15.52
N ASN A 304 -5.70 -21.67 -14.82
CA ASN A 304 -5.09 -20.34 -14.64
C ASN A 304 -4.85 -19.56 -15.96
N GLY A 305 -5.56 -19.90 -17.04
CA GLY A 305 -5.45 -19.23 -18.35
C GLY A 305 -6.22 -17.91 -18.47
N HIS A 306 -6.96 -17.51 -17.42
CA HIS A 306 -7.66 -16.23 -17.36
C HIS A 306 -6.85 -15.21 -16.56
N ALA A 307 -6.48 -14.10 -17.20
CA ALA A 307 -5.73 -13.02 -16.58
C ALA A 307 -6.05 -11.66 -17.20
N ILE A 308 -5.92 -10.59 -16.42
CA ILE A 308 -6.01 -9.21 -16.89
C ILE A 308 -4.70 -8.51 -16.57
N HIS A 309 -4.03 -8.00 -17.61
CA HIS A 309 -2.80 -7.22 -17.50
C HIS A 309 -3.14 -5.74 -17.60
N THR A 310 -2.77 -4.99 -16.57
CA THR A 310 -2.89 -3.53 -16.50
C THR A 310 -1.50 -2.93 -16.54
N ASN A 311 -1.07 -2.45 -17.71
CA ASN A 311 0.23 -1.83 -17.91
C ASN A 311 0.18 -0.33 -17.61
N ILE A 312 1.00 0.14 -16.69
CA ILE A 312 1.20 1.54 -16.34
C ILE A 312 2.34 2.07 -17.21
N LYS A 313 2.01 2.79 -18.28
CA LYS A 313 2.97 3.19 -19.32
C LYS A 313 4.09 4.07 -18.77
N ALA A 314 3.75 5.01 -17.90
CA ALA A 314 4.67 6.00 -17.34
C ALA A 314 5.85 5.37 -16.58
N CYS A 315 5.70 4.16 -16.03
CA CYS A 315 6.73 3.51 -15.23
C CYS A 315 7.04 2.08 -15.65
N SER A 316 6.49 1.62 -16.78
CA SER A 316 6.70 0.27 -17.32
C SER A 316 6.44 -0.85 -16.30
N ILE A 317 5.43 -0.68 -15.44
CA ILE A 317 4.96 -1.70 -14.51
C ILE A 317 3.69 -2.33 -15.09
N THR A 318 3.62 -3.65 -15.09
CA THR A 318 2.41 -4.41 -15.42
C THR A 318 1.86 -5.04 -14.15
N ILE A 319 0.64 -4.66 -13.77
CA ILE A 319 -0.14 -5.37 -12.76
C ILE A 319 -0.86 -6.52 -13.47
N GLU A 320 -0.51 -7.74 -13.14
CA GLU A 320 -1.09 -8.95 -13.72
C GLU A 320 -2.01 -9.59 -12.69
N CYS A 321 -3.31 -9.49 -12.92
CA CYS A 321 -4.29 -10.18 -12.09
C CYS A 321 -4.65 -11.51 -12.75
N ALA A 322 -4.13 -12.60 -12.21
CA ALA A 322 -4.38 -13.95 -12.71
C ALA A 322 -5.47 -14.64 -11.88
N GLU A 323 -6.44 -15.27 -12.53
CA GLU A 323 -7.38 -16.15 -11.84
C GLU A 323 -6.68 -17.45 -11.46
N ILE A 324 -6.62 -17.75 -10.16
CA ILE A 324 -5.99 -18.98 -9.67
C ILE A 324 -7.05 -20.00 -9.24
N GLN A 325 -6.97 -21.20 -9.82
CA GLN A 325 -7.86 -22.32 -9.52
C GLN A 325 -7.16 -23.39 -8.66
N ASP A 326 -5.85 -23.26 -8.45
CA ASP A 326 -5.04 -24.11 -7.61
C ASP A 326 -4.16 -23.29 -6.63
N PRO A 327 -3.56 -23.92 -5.59
CA PRO A 327 -2.77 -23.22 -4.58
C PRO A 327 -1.45 -22.58 -5.08
N PHE A 328 -1.00 -22.90 -6.30
CA PHE A 328 0.30 -22.47 -6.83
C PHE A 328 0.17 -21.31 -7.82
N GLY A 329 -0.85 -21.34 -8.67
CA GLY A 329 -1.10 -20.32 -9.69
C GLY A 329 0.12 -20.09 -10.61
N PRO A 330 0.36 -18.83 -11.05
CA PRO A 330 1.47 -18.51 -11.95
C PRO A 330 2.87 -18.84 -11.41
N THR A 331 3.03 -19.05 -10.10
CA THR A 331 4.35 -19.26 -9.48
C THR A 331 5.03 -20.57 -9.89
N ILE A 332 4.30 -21.51 -10.49
CA ILE A 332 4.84 -22.76 -11.03
C ILE A 332 4.66 -22.89 -12.55
N THR A 333 4.07 -21.91 -13.22
CA THR A 333 3.91 -21.89 -14.68
C THR A 333 4.73 -20.78 -15.34
N ASP A 334 5.14 -19.77 -14.57
CA ASP A 334 6.05 -18.72 -14.98
C ASP A 334 7.38 -18.80 -14.20
N GLU A 335 8.44 -19.19 -14.89
CA GLU A 335 9.77 -19.31 -14.30
C GLU A 335 10.41 -17.95 -13.98
N SER A 336 9.95 -16.86 -14.62
CA SER A 336 10.50 -15.51 -14.44
C SER A 336 10.18 -14.90 -13.08
N VAL A 337 9.23 -15.46 -12.33
CA VAL A 337 8.94 -15.06 -10.95
C VAL A 337 10.16 -15.32 -10.08
N THR A 338 10.59 -14.32 -9.31
CA THR A 338 11.79 -14.42 -8.46
C THR A 338 11.51 -14.23 -6.97
N ALA A 339 10.39 -13.58 -6.62
CA ALA A 339 9.96 -13.42 -5.24
C ALA A 339 8.46 -13.69 -5.08
N LEU A 340 8.12 -14.23 -3.92
CA LEU A 340 6.74 -14.48 -3.49
C LEU A 340 6.51 -13.79 -2.14
N VAL A 341 5.47 -12.98 -2.06
CA VAL A 341 5.04 -12.38 -0.80
C VAL A 341 3.88 -13.17 -0.22
N VAL A 342 3.97 -13.49 1.06
CA VAL A 342 2.96 -14.21 1.84
C VAL A 342 2.59 -13.42 3.09
N SER A 343 1.40 -13.66 3.63
CA SER A 343 1.07 -13.28 4.99
C SER A 343 1.41 -14.42 5.95
N GLY A 344 1.33 -14.18 7.26
CA GLY A 344 1.41 -15.26 8.26
C GLY A 344 0.41 -16.40 8.00
N GLU A 345 -0.76 -16.11 7.40
CA GLU A 345 -1.77 -17.12 7.05
C GLU A 345 -1.36 -18.01 5.87
N THR A 346 -0.55 -17.50 4.94
CA THR A 346 -0.16 -18.20 3.70
C THR A 346 1.30 -18.66 3.67
N ARG A 347 2.01 -18.58 4.81
CA ARG A 347 3.41 -19.03 4.97
C ARG A 347 3.66 -20.44 4.46
N SER A 348 2.80 -21.41 4.83
CA SER A 348 2.93 -22.80 4.37
C SER A 348 2.73 -22.94 2.86
N GLY A 349 1.91 -22.07 2.26
CA GLY A 349 1.72 -22.02 0.81
C GLY A 349 3.01 -21.63 0.08
N GLY A 350 3.77 -20.67 0.62
CA GLY A 350 5.08 -20.30 0.05
C GLY A 350 6.09 -21.45 0.06
N GLN A 351 6.09 -22.27 1.11
CA GLN A 351 6.93 -23.47 1.16
C GLN A 351 6.50 -24.50 0.10
N ALA A 352 5.19 -24.78 0.00
CA ALA A 352 4.65 -25.71 -1.00
C ALA A 352 4.96 -25.28 -2.45
N VAL A 353 4.93 -23.97 -2.74
CA VAL A 353 5.35 -23.42 -4.03
C VAL A 353 6.82 -23.74 -4.31
N ASN A 354 7.70 -23.52 -3.35
CA ASN A 354 9.13 -23.79 -3.52
C ASN A 354 9.44 -25.28 -3.70
N ASP A 355 8.79 -26.15 -2.93
CA ASP A 355 8.90 -27.61 -3.12
C ASP A 355 8.49 -27.99 -4.56
N LYS A 356 7.38 -27.43 -5.05
CA LYS A 356 6.89 -27.69 -6.41
C LYS A 356 7.82 -27.15 -7.50
N ARG A 357 8.45 -26.01 -7.28
CA ARG A 357 9.46 -25.45 -8.20
C ARG A 357 10.71 -26.33 -8.25
N LEU A 358 11.18 -26.81 -7.10
CA LEU A 358 12.33 -27.71 -7.01
C LEU A 358 12.06 -29.06 -7.70
N GLU A 359 10.85 -29.63 -7.56
CA GLU A 359 10.42 -30.82 -8.31
C GLU A 359 10.52 -30.62 -9.83
N LYS A 360 10.27 -29.40 -10.32
CA LYS A 360 10.36 -29.04 -11.74
C LYS A 360 11.78 -28.68 -12.19
N GLY A 361 12.76 -28.68 -11.29
CA GLY A 361 14.14 -28.24 -11.55
C GLY A 361 14.31 -26.71 -11.62
N TRP A 362 13.31 -25.94 -11.18
CA TRP A 362 13.37 -24.47 -11.14
C TRP A 362 14.02 -23.98 -9.85
N LYS A 363 14.58 -22.77 -9.90
CA LYS A 363 15.08 -22.09 -8.69
C LYS A 363 13.93 -21.76 -7.74
N ALA A 364 14.13 -22.02 -6.45
CA ALA A 364 13.24 -21.56 -5.39
C ALA A 364 13.09 -20.03 -5.41
N LEU A 365 11.87 -19.55 -5.11
CA LEU A 365 11.57 -18.14 -4.93
C LEU A 365 12.11 -17.65 -3.59
N GLU A 366 12.54 -16.40 -3.55
CA GLU A 366 12.74 -15.69 -2.30
C GLU A 366 11.37 -15.36 -1.70
N VAL A 367 11.09 -15.90 -0.51
CA VAL A 367 9.77 -15.75 0.14
C VAL A 367 9.88 -14.66 1.19
N PHE A 368 9.02 -13.65 1.07
CA PHE A 368 8.92 -12.54 2.00
C PHE A 368 7.61 -12.62 2.76
N GLU A 369 7.67 -12.50 4.07
CA GLU A 369 6.48 -12.51 4.92
C GLU A 369 6.12 -11.10 5.38
N VAL A 370 4.84 -10.78 5.29
CA VAL A 370 4.25 -9.55 5.83
C VAL A 370 3.64 -9.85 7.19
N ASP A 371 3.96 -9.00 8.17
CA ASP A 371 3.43 -9.14 9.53
C ASP A 371 1.89 -8.97 9.55
N VAL A 372 1.25 -9.71 10.45
CA VAL A 372 -0.20 -9.58 10.68
C VAL A 372 -0.46 -8.28 11.44
N LEU A 373 -1.54 -7.59 11.09
CA LEU A 373 -1.93 -6.36 11.79
C LEU A 373 -2.45 -6.70 13.19
N ASP A 374 -1.74 -6.24 14.22
CA ASP A 374 -2.14 -6.43 15.61
C ASP A 374 -3.13 -5.37 16.10
N ALA A 375 -4.05 -5.81 16.96
CA ALA A 375 -5.13 -5.00 17.55
C ALA A 375 -4.74 -4.32 18.87
N GLU A 376 -3.50 -4.52 19.35
CA GLU A 376 -3.12 -4.09 20.69
C GLU A 376 -2.96 -2.57 20.77
N ASP A 377 -3.94 -1.92 21.40
CA ASP A 377 -3.84 -0.51 21.73
C ASP A 377 -2.97 -0.32 22.98
N VAL A 378 -1.95 0.53 22.85
CA VAL A 378 -0.97 0.83 23.89
C VAL A 378 -1.59 1.64 25.05
N GLU A 379 -2.64 2.43 24.78
CA GLU A 379 -3.30 3.25 25.80
C GLU A 379 -4.46 2.52 26.49
N ASP A 380 -5.07 1.55 25.82
CA ASP A 380 -6.25 0.86 26.32
C ASP A 380 -6.27 -0.62 25.93
N ARG A 381 -5.67 -1.46 26.79
CA ARG A 381 -5.71 -2.92 26.64
C ARG A 381 -7.12 -3.50 26.74
N SER A 382 -8.15 -2.68 27.05
CA SER A 382 -9.54 -3.10 27.20
C SER A 382 -10.46 -2.69 26.04
N THR A 383 -9.96 -1.90 25.07
CA THR A 383 -10.77 -1.56 23.88
C THR A 383 -11.15 -2.80 23.08
N LYS A 384 -12.44 -2.89 22.75
CA LYS A 384 -13.12 -4.02 22.11
C LYS A 384 -12.38 -4.52 20.87
N THR A 385 -11.63 -5.60 21.04
CA THR A 385 -10.93 -6.36 19.98
C THR A 385 -11.85 -6.73 18.80
N GLU A 386 -13.16 -6.84 19.04
CA GLU A 386 -14.16 -7.13 18.02
C GLU A 386 -14.29 -6.05 16.93
N ASP A 387 -14.27 -4.76 17.29
CA ASP A 387 -14.44 -3.66 16.32
C ASP A 387 -13.23 -3.51 15.40
N PHE A 388 -12.03 -3.80 15.91
CA PHE A 388 -10.80 -3.87 15.12
C PHE A 388 -10.80 -5.12 14.23
N ALA A 389 -11.09 -6.30 14.79
CA ALA A 389 -11.14 -7.56 14.05
C ALA A 389 -12.13 -7.49 12.87
N SER A 390 -13.26 -6.80 13.06
CA SER A 390 -14.25 -6.59 12.00
C SER A 390 -13.73 -5.75 10.81
N LYS A 391 -12.74 -4.89 11.05
CA LYS A 391 -12.12 -4.00 10.04
C LYS A 391 -10.95 -4.64 9.30
N ILE A 392 -10.38 -5.73 9.81
CA ILE A 392 -9.20 -6.40 9.23
C ILE A 392 -9.49 -7.82 8.70
N SER A 393 -10.76 -8.24 8.64
CA SER A 393 -11.16 -9.58 8.18
C SER A 393 -12.29 -9.53 7.16
N SER A 394 -12.05 -10.03 5.94
CA SER A 394 -13.10 -10.15 4.91
C SER A 394 -14.29 -10.99 5.37
N THR A 395 -14.07 -12.01 6.21
CA THR A 395 -15.16 -12.86 6.71
C THR A 395 -16.07 -12.08 7.68
N ALA A 396 -15.50 -11.20 8.51
CA ALA A 396 -16.27 -10.33 9.38
C ALA A 396 -17.06 -9.29 8.57
N ILE A 397 -16.48 -8.75 7.49
CA ILE A 397 -17.18 -7.82 6.58
C ILE A 397 -18.38 -8.52 5.93
N ARG A 398 -18.22 -9.73 5.40
CA ARG A 398 -19.35 -10.50 4.81
C ARG A 398 -20.43 -10.79 5.85
N LYS A 399 -20.04 -11.19 7.06
CA LYS A 399 -20.98 -11.44 8.16
C LYS A 399 -21.82 -10.20 8.47
N ARG A 400 -21.19 -9.02 8.59
CA ARG A 400 -21.89 -7.74 8.82
C ARG A 400 -22.86 -7.43 7.68
N ARG A 401 -22.45 -7.58 6.43
CA ARG A 401 -23.32 -7.38 5.26
C ARG A 401 -24.53 -8.33 5.28
N ALA A 402 -24.33 -9.59 5.68
CA ALA A 402 -25.40 -10.55 5.87
C ALA A 402 -26.38 -10.20 7.00
N GLU A 403 -25.89 -9.61 8.09
CA GLU A 403 -26.71 -9.12 9.19
C GLU A 403 -27.56 -7.92 8.75
N VAL A 404 -26.94 -6.92 8.11
CA VAL A 404 -27.63 -5.72 7.61
C VAL A 404 -28.72 -6.07 6.59
N ALA A 405 -28.41 -6.93 5.63
CA ALA A 405 -29.38 -7.35 4.61
C ALA A 405 -30.61 -8.04 5.23
N ARG A 406 -30.41 -8.84 6.30
CA ARG A 406 -31.52 -9.48 7.03
C ARG A 406 -32.38 -8.48 7.77
N THR A 407 -31.78 -7.47 8.40
CA THR A 407 -32.53 -6.42 9.11
C THR A 407 -33.26 -5.45 8.19
N SER A 408 -32.74 -5.19 6.98
CA SER A 408 -33.40 -4.31 5.99
C SER A 408 -34.52 -5.00 5.21
N SER A 409 -34.63 -6.33 5.33
CA SER A 409 -35.69 -7.15 4.69
C SER A 409 -36.87 -7.43 5.61
N LEU A 410 -36.80 -6.95 6.87
CA LEU A 410 -37.86 -6.94 7.88
C LEU A 410 -38.46 -5.54 7.97
#